data_AF-A0A382TCT5-F1
#
_entry.id   AF-A0A382TCT5-F1
#
_cell.length_a   1.000
_cell.length_b   1.000
_cell.length_c   1.000
_cell.angle_alpha   90.00
_cell.angle_beta   90.00
_cell.angle_gamma   90.00
#
_symmetry.space_group_name_H-M   'P 1'
#
loop_
_entity.id
_entity.type
_entity.pdbx_description
1 polymer ?
#
loop_
_entity_poly.entity_id
_entity_poly.type
_entity_poly.pdbx_seq_one_letter_code
_entity_poly.pdbx_strand_id
1 'polypeptide(L)'
;MIGLLVFGLVVLSTVCLWLLIEERKSPKFLIWFIPVLLIVVTSTYVTYTSILGYPKVGTPEKGMYLRHYIDEPNWIYLWVLSKKNVPMSYQLV
;
A
#
# COMPACT_ATOMS: atom_id res chain seq x y z
N MET A 1 -5.58 -11.88 12.94
CA MET A 1 -5.32 -10.55 12.34
C MET A 1 -5.62 -10.54 10.84
N ILE A 2 -4.95 -11.36 10.03
CA ILE A 2 -5.23 -11.46 8.57
C ILE A 2 -6.66 -11.90 8.23
N GLY A 3 -7.22 -12.89 8.94
CA GLY A 3 -8.60 -13.34 8.69
C GLY A 3 -9.65 -12.23 8.84
N LEU A 4 -9.48 -11.33 9.80
CA LEU A 4 -10.36 -10.17 10.00
C LEU A 4 -10.22 -9.16 8.86
N LEU A 5 -8.99 -8.93 8.37
CA LEU A 5 -8.73 -8.03 7.24
C LEU A 5 -9.34 -8.57 5.95
N VAL A 6 -9.16 -9.86 5.68
CA VAL A 6 -9.75 -10.53 4.50
C VAL A 6 -11.27 -10.48 4.57
N PHE A 7 -11.85 -10.80 5.72
CA PHE A 7 -13.30 -10.71 5.92
C PHE A 7 -13.82 -9.29 5.73
N GLY A 8 -13.14 -8.29 6.30
CA GLY A 8 -13.48 -6.88 6.13
C GLY A 8 -13.42 -6.41 4.67
N LEU A 9 -12.41 -6.85 3.92
CA LEU A 9 -12.28 -6.57 2.49
C LEU A 9 -13.40 -7.20 1.66
N VAL A 10 -13.81 -8.43 1.98
CA VAL A 10 -14.93 -9.10 1.30
C VAL A 10 -16.22 -8.33 1.54
N VAL A 11 -16.54 -8.02 2.80
CA VAL A 11 -17.75 -7.24 3.16
C VAL A 11 -17.73 -5.86 2.49
N LEU A 12 -16.59 -5.15 2.55
CA LEU A 12 -16.43 -3.85 1.90
C LEU A 12 -16.64 -3.92 0.38
N SER A 13 -16.09 -4.96 -0.27
CA SER A 13 -16.25 -5.18 -1.70
C SER A 13 -17.70 -5.43 -2.08
N THR A 14 -18.41 -6.27 -1.31
CA THR A 14 -19.84 -6.54 -1.53
C THR A 14 -20.67 -5.27 -1.38
N VAL A 15 -20.42 -4.46 -0.35
CA VAL A 15 -21.13 -3.19 -0.13
C VAL A 15 -20.82 -2.17 -1.23
N CYS A 16 -19.57 -2.06 -1.68
CA CYS A 16 -19.20 -1.16 -2.78
C CYS A 16 -19.87 -1.58 -4.09
N LEU A 17 -19.92 -2.87 -4.39
CA LEU A 17 -20.60 -3.39 -5.57
C LEU A 17 -22.10 -3.15 -5.51
N TRP A 18 -22.72 -3.37 -4.35
CA TRP A 18 -24.13 -3.05 -4.13
C TRP A 18 -24.43 -1.58 -4.42
N LEU A 19 -23.64 -0.67 -3.82
CA LEU A 19 -23.78 0.77 -4.02
C LEU A 19 -23.60 1.19 -5.49
N LEU A 20 -22.65 0.59 -6.21
CA LEU A 20 -22.43 0.86 -7.62
C LEU A 20 -23.61 0.42 -8.50
N ILE A 21 -24.32 -0.64 -8.12
CA ILE A 21 -25.48 -1.15 -8.86
C ILE A 21 -26.71 -0.26 -8.59
N GLU A 22 -26.97 0.05 -7.32
CA GLU A 22 -28.15 0.82 -6.88
C GLU A 22 -28.10 2.27 -7.38
N GLU A 23 -26.98 2.96 -7.15
CA GLU A 23 -26.79 4.37 -7.47
C GLU A 23 -26.27 4.59 -8.91
N ARG A 24 -26.36 3.58 -9.79
CA ARG A 24 -25.94 3.70 -11.20
C ARG A 24 -26.67 4.84 -11.93
N LYS A 25 -27.89 5.17 -11.52
CA LYS A 25 -28.71 6.23 -12.14
C LYS A 25 -28.26 7.64 -11.76
N SER A 26 -27.44 7.82 -10.72
CA SER A 26 -27.02 9.14 -10.24
C SER A 26 -25.55 9.41 -10.63
N PRO A 27 -25.29 10.09 -11.77
CA PRO A 27 -23.91 10.31 -12.24
C PRO A 27 -23.06 11.14 -11.27
N LYS A 28 -23.70 11.98 -10.44
CA LYS A 28 -23.02 12.79 -9.40
C LYS A 28 -22.42 11.93 -8.29
N PHE A 29 -23.11 10.87 -7.86
CA PHE A 29 -22.60 9.94 -6.86
C PHE A 29 -21.40 9.16 -7.40
N LEU A 30 -21.52 8.64 -8.62
CA LEU A 30 -20.47 7.86 -9.26
C LEU A 30 -19.15 8.66 -9.42
N ILE A 31 -19.25 9.94 -9.80
CA ILE A 31 -18.11 10.84 -9.93
C ILE A 31 -17.37 11.04 -8.59
N TRP A 32 -18.07 11.00 -7.46
CA TRP A 32 -17.45 11.21 -6.14
C TRP A 32 -17.00 9.89 -5.49
N PHE A 33 -17.76 8.82 -5.71
CA PHE A 33 -17.51 7.50 -5.14
C PHE A 33 -16.26 6.83 -5.72
N ILE A 34 -16.06 6.90 -7.05
CA ILE A 34 -14.90 6.28 -7.71
C ILE A 34 -13.56 6.83 -7.18
N PRO A 35 -13.34 8.17 -7.10
CA PRO A 35 -12.10 8.72 -6.52
C PRO A 35 -11.88 8.29 -5.07
N VAL A 36 -12.94 8.33 -4.24
CA VAL A 36 -12.84 7.94 -2.83
C VAL A 36 -12.47 6.47 -2.69
N LEU A 37 -13.09 5.60 -3.49
CA LEU A 37 -12.79 4.17 -3.49
C LEU A 37 -11.34 3.90 -3.92
N LEU A 38 -10.84 4.60 -4.94
CA LEU A 38 -9.43 4.50 -5.35
C LEU A 38 -8.47 4.91 -4.22
N ILE A 39 -8.76 5.99 -3.50
CA ILE A 39 -7.95 6.43 -2.36
C ILE A 39 -7.94 5.36 -1.25
N VAL A 40 -9.10 4.77 -0.94
CA VAL A 40 -9.20 3.73 0.10
C VAL A 40 -8.44 2.47 -0.29
N VAL A 41 -8.58 2.01 -1.54
CA VAL A 41 -7.89 0.82 -2.04
C VAL A 41 -6.37 1.02 -2.05
N THR A 42 -5.90 2.17 -2.55
CA THR A 42 -4.46 2.48 -2.58
C THR A 42 -3.87 2.59 -1.17
N SER A 43 -4.56 3.24 -0.24
CA SER A 43 -4.14 3.33 1.17
C SER A 43 -4.06 1.95 1.84
N THR A 44 -5.05 1.09 1.60
CA THR A 44 -5.07 -0.29 2.12
C THR A 44 -3.90 -1.10 1.56
N TYR A 45 -3.63 -0.99 0.26
CA TYR A 45 -2.51 -1.66 -0.40
C TYR A 45 -1.16 -1.24 0.20
N VAL A 46 -0.92 0.07 0.32
CA VAL A 46 0.32 0.61 0.91
C VAL A 46 0.49 0.19 2.37
N THR A 47 -0.61 0.15 3.13
CA THR A 47 -0.59 -0.29 4.53
C THR A 47 -0.23 -1.78 4.62
N TYR A 48 -0.82 -2.61 3.75
CA TYR A 48 -0.57 -4.04 3.71
C TYR A 48 0.88 -4.36 3.33
N THR A 49 1.42 -3.72 2.29
CA THR A 49 2.83 -3.90 1.89
C THR A 49 3.81 -3.43 2.97
N SER A 50 3.45 -2.37 3.71
CA SER A 50 4.24 -1.89 4.85
C SER A 50 4.26 -2.88 6.02
N ILE A 51 3.13 -3.54 6.32
CA ILE A 51 3.06 -4.58 7.37
C ILE A 51 3.89 -5.81 6.98
N LEU A 52 3.91 -6.16 5.69
CA LEU A 52 4.69 -7.28 5.17
C LEU A 52 6.20 -7.03 5.14
N GLY A 53 6.66 -5.81 5.40
CA GLY A 53 8.08 -5.47 5.42
C GLY A 53 8.72 -5.41 4.02
N TYR A 54 7.91 -5.28 2.97
CA TYR A 54 8.43 -5.09 1.62
C TYR A 54 9.20 -3.77 1.51
N PRO A 55 10.26 -3.73 0.68
CA PRO A 55 11.08 -2.55 0.50
C PRO A 55 10.25 -1.40 -0.06
N LYS A 56 10.38 -0.22 0.55
CA LYS A 56 9.71 0.99 0.07
C LYS A 56 10.48 1.54 -1.13
N VAL A 57 9.76 1.82 -2.22
CA VAL A 57 10.33 2.51 -3.38
C VAL A 57 10.53 3.97 -3.02
N GLY A 58 11.78 4.43 -2.98
CA GLY A 58 12.10 5.81 -2.63
C GLY A 58 13.53 6.01 -2.16
N THR A 59 13.89 7.28 -1.94
CA THR A 59 15.20 7.61 -1.38
C THR A 59 15.23 7.29 0.11
N PRO A 60 16.31 6.64 0.60
CA PRO A 60 16.44 6.33 2.02
C PRO A 60 16.51 7.63 2.83
N GLU A 61 15.78 7.67 3.95
CA GLU A 61 15.99 8.70 4.96
C GLU A 61 17.43 8.63 5.50
N LYS A 62 17.98 9.78 5.91
CA LYS A 62 19.33 9.86 6.50
C LYS A 62 19.44 8.87 7.67
N GLY A 63 20.30 7.87 7.54
CA GLY A 63 20.47 6.81 8.53
C GLY A 63 21.77 6.03 8.32
N MET A 64 22.02 5.06 9.19
CA MET A 64 23.21 4.20 9.11
C MET A 64 22.97 3.08 8.09
N TYR A 65 23.90 2.92 7.16
CA TYR A 65 23.89 1.83 6.19
C TYR A 65 24.10 0.49 6.91
N LEU A 66 23.26 -0.52 6.62
CA LEU A 66 23.41 -1.87 7.16
C LEU A 66 23.92 -2.85 6.10
N ARG A 67 23.15 -3.03 5.04
CA ARG A 67 23.42 -4.00 3.98
C ARG A 67 22.71 -3.57 2.70
N HIS A 68 23.25 -3.99 1.56
CA HIS A 68 22.59 -3.87 0.27
C HIS A 68 22.55 -5.24 -0.40
N TYR A 69 21.57 -5.42 -1.28
CA TYR A 69 21.48 -6.53 -2.22
C TYR A 69 21.24 -5.93 -3.61
N ILE A 70 22.10 -6.29 -4.57
CA ILE A 70 22.02 -5.83 -5.95
C ILE A 70 21.32 -6.93 -6.74
N ASP A 71 20.17 -6.60 -7.29
CA ASP A 71 19.41 -7.44 -8.20
C ASP A 71 19.60 -6.89 -9.62
N GLU A 72 20.72 -7.28 -10.24
CA GLU A 72 21.06 -6.85 -11.59
C GLU A 72 20.01 -7.37 -12.58
N PRO A 73 19.55 -6.54 -13.55
CA PRO A 73 20.10 -5.24 -13.94
C PRO A 73 19.38 -4.00 -13.41
N ASN A 74 18.30 -4.14 -12.63
CA ASN A 74 17.33 -3.04 -12.45
C ASN A 74 17.21 -2.48 -11.03
N TRP A 75 17.55 -3.24 -9.97
CA TRP A 75 17.17 -2.85 -8.60
C TRP A 75 18.29 -3.02 -7.60
N ILE A 76 18.39 -2.05 -6.68
CA ILE A 76 19.25 -2.13 -5.51
C ILE A 76 18.35 -2.09 -4.27
N TYR A 77 18.35 -3.17 -3.52
CA TYR A 77 17.68 -3.25 -2.23
C TYR A 77 18.63 -2.80 -1.13
N LEU A 78 18.24 -1.77 -0.38
CA LEU A 78 19.07 -1.13 0.63
C LEU A 78 18.41 -1.22 2.01
N TRP A 79 19.12 -1.74 2.99
CA TRP A 79 18.71 -1.67 4.40
C TRP A 79 19.41 -0.51 5.10
N VAL A 80 18.60 0.39 5.66
CA VAL A 80 19.07 1.55 6.41
C VAL A 80 18.44 1.54 7.79
N LEU A 81 19.24 1.88 8.80
CA LEU A 81 18.80 2.08 10.16
C LEU A 81 18.39 3.55 10.32
N SER A 82 17.09 3.82 10.36
CA SER A 82 16.53 5.17 10.53
C SER A 82 16.39 5.53 12.01
N LYS A 83 15.92 6.75 12.29
CA LYS A 83 15.69 7.26 13.65
C LYS A 83 14.83 6.26 14.45
N LYS A 84 15.28 5.95 15.67
CA LYS A 84 14.72 4.94 16.61
C LYS A 84 15.20 3.49 16.41
N ASN A 85 16.32 3.25 15.72
CA ASN A 85 16.91 1.91 15.54
C ASN A 85 15.98 0.89 14.87
N VAL A 86 15.00 1.34 14.10
CA VAL A 86 14.12 0.48 13.33
C VAL A 86 14.72 0.30 11.93
N PRO A 87 15.07 -0.93 11.51
CA PRO A 87 15.59 -1.18 10.17
C PRO A 87 14.47 -0.98 9.14
N MET A 88 14.78 -0.26 8.05
CA MET A 88 13.88 -0.07 6.91
C MET A 88 14.55 -0.56 5.64
N SER A 89 13.80 -1.31 4.84
CA SER A 89 14.19 -1.76 3.50
C SER A 89 13.73 -0.73 2.46
N TYR A 90 14.63 -0.36 1.56
CA TYR A 90 14.39 0.55 0.45
C TYR A 90 14.70 -0.17 -0.86
N GLN A 91 13.95 0.16 -1.91
CA GLN A 91 14.22 -0.26 -3.28
C GLN A 91 14.59 0.99 -4.09
N LEU A 92 15.80 0.97 -4.64
CA LEU A 92 16.38 1.99 -5.49
C LEU A 92 16.46 1.47 -6.93
N VAL A 93 16.34 2.40 -7.88
CA VAL A 93 16.53 2.19 -9.33
C VAL A 93 17.82 2.86 -9.74
#